data_AF-A0A7W7N0P0-F1
#
_entry.id   AF-A0A7W7N0P0-F1
#
_cell.length_a   1.000
_cell.length_b   1.000
_cell.length_c   1.000
_cell.angle_alpha   90.00
_cell.angle_beta   90.00
_cell.angle_gamma   90.00
#
_symmetry.space_group_name_H-M   'P 1'
#
loop_
_entity.id
_entity.type
_entity.pdbx_description
1 polymer ?
#
loop_
_entity_poly.entity_id
_entity_poly.type
_entity_poly.pdbx_seq_one_letter_code
_entity_poly.pdbx_strand_id
1 'polypeptide(L)'
;MRVKVESTGGFTGREAVVALYDTAALPSGTAGRIRDAVQALDAAQARGDQGEVGADLPAYRITVSEDSGVREETRVYEVRGDPTTDDGSPALRTLLAGPDAT
;
A
#
# COMPACT_ATOMS: atom_id res chain seq x y z
N MET A 1 12.27 -0.57 6.23
CA MET A 1 11.28 -0.49 5.15
C MET A 1 10.27 0.57 5.55
N ARG A 2 10.17 1.64 4.77
CA ARG A 2 9.24 2.73 4.96
C ARG A 2 8.11 2.63 3.95
N VAL A 3 6.88 2.82 4.40
CA VAL A 3 5.70 2.77 3.55
C VAL A 3 4.99 4.11 3.63
N LYS A 4 4.67 4.66 2.47
CA LYS A 4 3.86 5.86 2.27
C LYS A 4 2.68 5.49 1.38
N VAL A 5 1.46 5.74 1.83
CA VAL A 5 0.24 5.51 1.06
C VAL A 5 -0.40 6.87 0.80
N GLU A 6 -0.64 7.15 -0.47
CA GLU A 6 -1.29 8.36 -0.95
C GLU A 6 -2.60 7.99 -1.62
N SER A 7 -3.69 8.67 -1.28
CA SER A 7 -4.90 8.61 -2.10
C SER A 7 -4.73 9.56 -3.29
N THR A 8 -4.86 9.03 -4.49
CA THR A 8 -4.71 9.73 -5.78
C THR A 8 -6.05 9.99 -6.47
N GLY A 9 -7.18 9.57 -5.89
CA GLY A 9 -8.49 9.76 -6.51
C GLY A 9 -9.70 9.72 -5.57
N GLY A 10 -10.41 10.85 -5.50
CA GLY A 10 -11.75 11.00 -4.93
C GLY A 10 -12.26 12.45 -5.11
N PHE A 11 -13.16 12.66 -6.09
CA PHE A 11 -13.96 13.86 -6.48
C PHE A 11 -13.30 15.27 -6.56
N THR A 12 -12.18 15.54 -5.88
CA THR A 12 -11.54 16.86 -5.77
C THR A 12 -10.14 16.94 -6.38
N GLY A 13 -9.62 15.82 -6.91
CA GLY A 13 -8.30 15.78 -7.57
C GLY A 13 -7.12 16.06 -6.64
N ARG A 14 -7.27 15.90 -5.33
CA ARG A 14 -6.23 16.19 -4.35
C ARG A 14 -5.52 14.92 -3.94
N GLU A 15 -4.21 14.87 -4.18
CA GLU A 15 -3.33 13.85 -3.64
C GLU A 15 -3.18 14.09 -2.12
N ALA A 16 -3.51 13.08 -1.31
CA ALA A 16 -3.40 13.18 0.15
C ALA A 16 -2.64 11.97 0.71
N VAL A 17 -1.67 12.22 1.57
CA VAL A 17 -0.99 11.15 2.33
C VAL A 17 -1.98 10.64 3.38
N VAL A 18 -2.39 9.39 3.25
CA VAL A 18 -3.37 8.74 4.15
C VAL A 18 -2.70 7.79 5.14
N ALA A 19 -1.49 7.29 4.82
CA ALA A 19 -0.67 6.56 5.77
C ALA A 19 0.83 6.81 5.52
N LEU A 20 1.61 6.91 6.60
CA LEU A 20 3.07 7.01 6.54
C LEU A 20 3.66 6.37 7.80
N TYR A 21 4.45 5.32 7.64
CA TYR A 21 5.09 4.64 8.76
C TYR A 21 6.38 3.93 8.34
N ASP A 22 7.23 3.65 9.34
CA ASP A 22 8.48 2.91 9.16
C ASP A 22 8.39 1.57 9.90
N THR A 23 8.52 0.45 9.20
CA THR A 23 8.40 -0.87 9.82
C THR A 23 9.53 -1.18 10.78
N ALA A 24 10.67 -0.46 10.72
CA ALA A 24 11.74 -0.62 11.71
C ALA A 24 11.35 -0.04 13.08
N ALA A 25 10.39 0.88 13.10
CA ALA A 25 9.84 1.45 14.34
C ALA A 25 8.64 0.66 14.89
N LEU A 26 8.24 -0.44 14.23
CA LEU A 26 7.04 -1.20 14.59
C LEU A 26 7.38 -2.53 15.27
N PRO A 27 6.45 -3.08 16.10
CA PRO A 27 6.58 -4.43 16.64
C PRO A 27 6.72 -5.47 15.53
N SER A 28 7.51 -6.52 15.77
CA SER A 28 7.83 -7.53 14.75
C SER A 28 6.60 -8.21 14.13
N GLY A 29 5.53 -8.41 14.91
CA GLY A 29 4.27 -8.97 14.39
C GLY A 29 3.56 -8.04 13.40
N THR A 30 3.51 -6.74 13.70
CA THR A 30 2.93 -5.73 12.80
C THR A 30 3.82 -5.51 11.58
N ALA A 31 5.13 -5.41 11.77
CA ALA A 31 6.09 -5.32 10.67
C ALA A 31 6.01 -6.53 9.73
N GLY A 32 5.79 -7.73 10.27
CA GLY A 32 5.56 -8.96 9.50
C GLY A 32 4.32 -8.88 8.61
N ARG A 33 3.16 -8.47 9.18
CA ARG A 33 1.92 -8.28 8.40
C ARG A 33 2.08 -7.28 7.26
N ILE A 34 2.77 -6.17 7.51
CA ILE A 34 3.03 -5.15 6.50
C ILE A 34 3.94 -5.69 5.39
N ARG A 35 4.97 -6.46 5.72
CA ARG A 35 5.85 -7.11 4.73
C ARG A 35 5.09 -8.09 3.85
N ASP A 36 4.20 -8.89 4.46
CA ASP A 36 3.34 -9.83 3.73
C ASP A 36 2.41 -9.10 2.75
N ALA A 37 1.79 -7.99 3.19
CA ALA A 37 0.96 -7.15 2.33
C ALA A 37 1.75 -6.55 1.14
N VAL A 38 2.97 -6.06 1.37
CA VAL A 38 3.85 -5.57 0.29
C VAL A 38 4.22 -6.70 -0.67
N GLN A 39 4.52 -7.91 -0.17
CA GLN A 39 4.81 -9.06 -1.02
C GLN A 39 3.60 -9.46 -1.87
N ALA A 40 2.39 -9.37 -1.32
CA ALA A 40 1.16 -9.60 -2.09
C ALA A 40 0.97 -8.56 -3.21
N LEU A 41 1.30 -7.28 -2.97
CA LEU A 41 1.31 -6.25 -4.01
C LEU A 41 2.33 -6.55 -5.11
N ASP A 42 3.53 -7.00 -4.73
CA ASP A 42 4.57 -7.38 -5.68
C ASP A 42 4.13 -8.55 -6.56
N ALA A 43 3.53 -9.57 -5.96
CA ALA A 43 2.97 -10.70 -6.69
C ALA A 43 1.81 -10.30 -7.61
N ALA A 44 0.94 -9.37 -7.20
CA ALA A 44 -0.14 -8.84 -8.04
C ALA A 44 0.41 -8.04 -9.23
N GLN A 45 1.40 -7.16 -8.99
CA GLN A 45 2.06 -6.40 -10.05
C GLN A 45 2.78 -7.31 -11.05
N ALA A 46 3.47 -8.35 -10.56
CA ALA A 46 4.15 -9.34 -11.41
C ALA A 46 3.18 -10.15 -12.27
N ARG A 47 1.94 -10.37 -11.82
CA ARG A 47 0.87 -11.00 -12.60
C ARG A 47 0.25 -10.06 -13.63
N GLY A 48 0.55 -8.76 -13.58
CA GLY A 48 -0.14 -7.74 -14.38
C GLY A 48 -1.53 -7.41 -13.87
N ASP A 49 -1.85 -7.79 -12.63
CA ASP A 49 -3.09 -7.49 -11.93
C ASP A 49 -3.01 -6.05 -11.40
N GLN A 50 -2.93 -5.09 -12.33
CA GLN A 50 -3.28 -3.71 -12.01
C GLN A 50 -4.79 -3.72 -11.85
N GLY A 51 -5.24 -3.75 -10.58
CA GLY A 51 -6.61 -4.05 -10.14
C GLY A 51 -7.71 -3.62 -11.12
N GLU A 52 -8.68 -4.53 -11.26
CA GLU A 52 -9.86 -4.47 -12.12
C GLU A 52 -10.27 -3.02 -12.48
N VAL A 53 -10.23 -2.70 -13.76
CA VAL A 53 -10.45 -1.35 -14.32
C VAL A 53 -11.91 -0.94 -14.14
N GLY A 54 -12.26 -0.49 -12.93
CA GLY A 54 -13.44 0.33 -12.66
C GLY A 54 -13.05 1.80 -12.70
N ALA A 55 -13.59 2.57 -13.65
CA ALA A 55 -13.26 3.99 -13.83
C ALA A 55 -13.64 4.90 -12.63
N ASP A 56 -14.40 4.38 -11.65
CA ASP A 56 -14.95 5.11 -10.51
C ASP A 56 -14.34 4.74 -9.15
N LEU A 57 -13.39 3.79 -9.10
CA LEU A 57 -12.82 3.37 -7.81
C LEU A 57 -11.74 4.35 -7.34
N PRO A 58 -11.66 4.63 -6.01
CA PRO A 58 -10.59 5.44 -5.47
C PRO A 58 -9.23 4.79 -5.76
N ALA A 59 -8.30 5.63 -6.20
CA ALA A 59 -6.95 5.21 -6.53
C ALA A 59 -6.01 5.54 -5.36
N TYR A 60 -5.05 4.65 -5.13
CA TYR A 60 -4.03 4.77 -4.11
C TYR A 60 -2.65 4.48 -4.71
N ARG A 61 -1.68 5.32 -4.36
CA ARG A 61 -0.27 5.15 -4.68
C ARG A 61 0.48 4.78 -3.41
N ILE A 62 1.07 3.59 -3.40
CA ILE A 62 1.86 3.05 -2.30
C ILE A 62 3.33 3.13 -2.70
N THR A 63 4.11 3.90 -1.96
CA THR A 63 5.57 3.99 -2.11
C THR A 63 6.21 3.22 -0.97
N VAL A 64 7.04 2.23 -1.32
CA VAL A 64 7.83 1.44 -0.37
C VAL A 64 9.30 1.74 -0.60
N SER A 65 9.97 2.27 0.42
CA SER A 65 11.42 2.51 0.40
C SER A 65 12.11 1.52 1.34
N GLU A 66 12.97 0.68 0.79
CA GLU A 66 13.77 -0.29 1.53
C GLU A 66 15.24 0.08 1.44
N ASP A 67 15.86 0.36 2.59
CA ASP A 67 17.31 0.42 2.67
C ASP A 67 17.85 -1.01 2.75
N SER A 68 18.52 -1.47 1.70
CA SER A 68 19.11 -2.80 1.63
C SER A 68 20.59 -2.80 2.08
N GLY A 69 21.06 -1.71 2.71
CA GLY A 69 22.45 -1.51 3.12
C GLY A 69 23.46 -1.26 1.99
N VAL A 70 23.08 -1.53 0.73
CA VAL A 70 23.89 -1.28 -0.48
C VAL A 70 23.31 -0.19 -1.37
N ARG A 71 21.98 -0.02 -1.34
CA ARG A 71 21.22 1.00 -2.07
C ARG A 71 19.81 1.09 -1.49
N GLU A 72 19.27 2.30 -1.51
CA GLU A 72 17.87 2.55 -1.16
C GLU A 72 17.01 2.18 -2.38
N GLU A 73 16.23 1.10 -2.25
CA GLU A 73 15.35 0.63 -3.31
C GLU A 73 13.94 1.19 -3.06
N THR A 74 13.43 1.99 -4.01
CA THR A 74 12.09 2.56 -3.93
C THR A 74 11.18 1.88 -4.95
N ARG A 75 10.11 1.25 -4.45
CA ARG A 75 9.08 0.59 -5.24
C ARG A 75 7.78 1.38 -5.15
N VAL A 76 7.09 1.53 -6.26
CA VAL A 76 5.81 2.25 -6.34
C VAL A 76 4.76 1.31 -6.89
N TYR A 77 3.67 1.17 -6.15
CA TYR A 77 2.51 0.37 -6.50
C TYR A 77 1.31 1.30 -6.66
N GLU A 78 0.56 1.15 -7.75
CA GLU A 78 -0.72 1.81 -7.95
C GLU A 78 -1.83 0.79 -7.78
N VAL A 79 -2.70 1.02 -6.81
CA VAL A 79 -3.81 0.13 -6.48
C VAL A 79 -5.10 0.92 -6.60
N ARG A 80 -6.06 0.37 -7.34
CA ARG A 80 -7.42 0.90 -7.40
C ARG A 80 -8.33 -0.03 -6.65
N GLY A 81 -9.25 0.53 -5.87
CA GLY A 81 -10.18 -0.26 -5.10
C GLY A 81 -10.70 0.51 -3.90
N ASP A 82 -11.96 0.28 -3.57
CA ASP A 82 -12.52 0.81 -2.34
C ASP A 82 -12.01 -0.04 -1.14
N PRO A 83 -11.29 0.55 -0.17
CA PRO A 83 -10.77 -0.18 0.97
C PRO A 83 -11.84 -0.49 2.04
N THR A 84 -13.06 0.00 1.87
CA THR A 84 -14.19 -0.25 2.78
C THR A 84 -15.03 -1.45 2.34
N THR A 85 -14.88 -1.92 1.10
CA THR A 85 -15.55 -3.13 0.60
C THR A 85 -14.69 -4.39 0.75
N ASP A 86 -15.36 -5.54 0.87
CA ASP A 86 -14.71 -6.85 0.94
C ASP A 86 -14.11 -7.31 -0.40
N ASP A 87 -14.55 -6.72 -1.51
CA ASP A 87 -13.97 -6.87 -2.86
C ASP A 87 -12.68 -6.04 -3.08
N GLY A 88 -12.34 -5.15 -2.14
CA GLY A 88 -11.12 -4.35 -2.22
C GLY A 88 -9.84 -5.17 -2.00
N SER A 89 -8.69 -4.66 -2.46
CA SER A 89 -7.41 -5.35 -2.28
C SER A 89 -7.08 -5.54 -0.78
N PRO A 90 -6.96 -6.78 -0.25
CA PRO A 90 -6.72 -7.02 1.18
C PRO A 90 -5.36 -6.47 1.65
N ALA A 91 -4.38 -6.42 0.74
CA ALA A 91 -3.10 -5.77 0.97
C ALA A 91 -3.26 -4.25 1.22
N LEU A 92 -4.07 -3.56 0.40
CA LEU A 92 -4.36 -2.14 0.58
C LEU A 92 -5.04 -1.86 1.92
N ARG A 93 -6.01 -2.68 2.32
CA ARG A 93 -6.69 -2.57 3.63
C ARG A 93 -5.70 -2.69 4.78
N THR A 94 -4.79 -3.66 4.70
CA THR A 94 -3.73 -3.86 5.71
C THR A 94 -2.79 -2.66 5.81
N LEU A 95 -2.37 -2.11 4.66
CA LEU A 95 -1.47 -0.95 4.61
C LEU A 95 -2.14 0.35 5.07
N LEU A 96 -3.43 0.53 4.80
CA LEU A 96 -4.21 1.67 5.27
C LEU A 96 -4.48 1.60 6.77
N ALA A 97 -4.77 0.40 7.30
CA ALA A 97 -4.93 0.19 8.74
C ALA A 97 -3.60 0.38 9.49
N GLY A 98 -2.48 0.06 8.83
CA GLY A 98 -1.14 0.32 9.34
C GLY A 98 -0.90 -0.33 10.71
N PRO A 99 -0.17 0.35 11.63
CA PRO A 99 0.14 -0.20 12.94
C PRO A 99 -1.05 -0.28 13.91
N ASP A 100 -2.16 0.40 13.62
CA ASP A 100 -3.36 0.45 14.46
C ASP A 100 -4.32 -0.73 14.22
N ALA A 101 -4.00 -1.64 13.30
CA ALA A 101 -4.75 -2.87 13.05
C ALA A 101 -4.65 -3.83 14.25
N THR A 102 -5.55 -3.62 15.23
CA THR A 102 -5.73 -4.43 16.43
C THR A 102 -6.57 -5.67 16.12
#